data_AF-A0A8S3JE88-F1
#
_entry.id   AF-A0A8S3JE88-F1
#
_cell.length_a   1.000
_cell.length_b   1.000
_cell.length_c   1.000
_cell.angle_alpha   90.00
_cell.angle_beta   90.00
_cell.angle_gamma   90.00
#
_symmetry.space_group_name_H-M   'P 1'
#
loop_
_entity.id
_entity.type
_entity.pdbx_description
1 polymer ?
#
loop_
_entity_poly.entity_id
_entity_poly.type
_entity_poly.pdbx_seq_one_letter_code
_entity_poly.pdbx_strand_id
1 'polypeptide(L)'
;QSSNVNNYNTHTTTSTPTYSNTRSFQRPYSAASNSTNTNAATENSSTKQQYSPPIQFETLTKLHSKNPSEILDEMLHADFQLQRFLNDNRMRRRYDWINSMTILLEKITQCIELRERIVMIFGQISKSRYLEGVYDEIGEPDLRTNQLRFTFIQSFLKVSNIFLSMIPHSAGGLTKIFERIELLFTKIEIKSSVRQA
;
A
#
# COMPACT_ATOMS: atom_id res chain seq x y z
N GLN A 1 31.18 -53.34 1.08
CA GLN A 1 30.32 -54.37 1.69
C GLN A 1 29.73 -53.76 2.95
N SER A 2 28.45 -53.74 3.26
CA SER A 2 27.20 -53.97 2.54
C SER A 2 26.12 -53.33 3.41
N SER A 3 25.10 -52.80 2.76
CA SER A 3 23.91 -52.20 3.35
C SER A 3 23.04 -53.19 4.13
N ASN A 4 22.27 -52.68 5.10
CA ASN A 4 20.93 -53.13 5.51
C ASN A 4 20.35 -51.98 6.37
N VAL A 5 19.38 -51.18 5.93
CA VAL A 5 17.96 -51.44 5.63
C VAL A 5 17.26 -52.19 6.77
N ASN A 6 16.47 -51.45 7.56
CA ASN A 6 15.08 -51.83 7.81
C ASN A 6 14.20 -50.64 8.20
N ASN A 7 13.16 -50.49 7.38
CA ASN A 7 11.93 -49.73 7.55
C ASN A 7 11.20 -50.07 8.85
N TYR A 8 10.62 -49.08 9.51
CA TYR A 8 9.26 -49.20 10.06
C TYR A 8 8.45 -47.93 9.78
N ASN A 9 7.43 -48.15 8.95
CA ASN A 9 6.35 -47.25 8.60
C ASN A 9 5.39 -47.12 9.80
N THR A 10 4.98 -45.91 10.18
CA THR A 10 3.71 -45.70 10.90
C THR A 10 3.03 -44.44 10.39
N HIS A 11 2.06 -44.67 9.50
CA HIS A 11 0.99 -43.73 9.20
C HIS A 11 0.13 -43.51 10.45
N THR A 12 -0.06 -42.26 10.83
CA THR A 12 -1.21 -41.86 11.66
C THR A 12 -1.97 -40.77 10.92
N THR A 13 -3.04 -41.22 10.26
CA THR A 13 -4.16 -40.41 9.82
C THR A 13 -4.92 -39.97 11.07
N THR A 14 -5.21 -38.68 11.19
CA THR A 14 -6.23 -38.21 12.13
C THR A 14 -7.12 -37.21 11.42
N SER A 15 -8.39 -37.54 11.52
CA SER A 15 -9.56 -37.09 10.79
C SER A 15 -9.96 -35.66 11.17
N THR A 16 -10.37 -34.94 10.14
CA THR A 16 -11.17 -33.73 10.18
C THR A 16 -12.57 -34.05 10.75
N PRO A 17 -13.15 -33.20 11.61
CA PRO A 17 -14.60 -33.13 11.75
C PRO A 17 -15.13 -31.91 11.00
N THR A 18 -15.80 -32.21 9.89
CA THR A 18 -16.68 -31.33 9.13
C THR A 18 -17.94 -31.08 9.95
N TYR A 19 -18.20 -29.84 10.39
CA TYR A 19 -19.50 -29.46 10.92
C TYR A 19 -20.33 -28.76 9.83
N SER A 20 -21.11 -29.59 9.13
CA SER A 20 -22.22 -29.15 8.28
C SER A 20 -23.41 -28.82 9.19
N ASN A 21 -23.78 -27.55 9.31
CA ASN A 21 -25.03 -27.17 9.96
C ASN A 21 -26.00 -26.58 8.93
N THR A 22 -26.70 -27.48 8.25
CA THR A 22 -27.93 -27.19 7.50
C THR A 22 -29.08 -27.16 8.50
N ARG A 23 -29.62 -25.97 8.79
CA ARG A 23 -30.93 -25.86 9.43
C ARG A 23 -31.89 -25.13 8.52
N SER A 24 -32.55 -25.93 7.71
CA SER A 24 -33.80 -25.66 7.02
C SER A 24 -34.87 -25.25 8.04
N PHE A 25 -35.50 -24.10 7.80
CA PHE A 25 -36.82 -23.79 8.37
C PHE A 25 -37.80 -23.56 7.24
N GLN A 26 -38.74 -24.50 7.14
CA GLN A 26 -39.89 -24.52 6.25
C GLN A 26 -41.10 -23.93 7.02
N ARG A 27 -41.96 -23.23 6.26
CA ARG A 27 -43.11 -22.38 6.67
C ARG A 27 -44.22 -23.11 7.47
N PRO A 28 -45.27 -22.35 7.85
CA PRO A 28 -46.55 -22.57 7.16
C PRO A 28 -47.28 -21.30 6.64
N TYR A 29 -48.18 -21.58 5.69
CA TYR A 29 -49.09 -20.78 4.86
C TYR A 29 -50.08 -19.90 5.68
N SER A 30 -50.80 -18.88 5.20
CA SER A 30 -51.62 -18.65 3.97
C SER A 30 -51.97 -17.13 3.94
N ALA A 31 -52.42 -16.43 2.89
CA ALA A 31 -53.44 -16.71 1.87
C ALA A 31 -53.33 -15.76 0.65
N ALA A 32 -54.05 -16.11 -0.42
CA ALA A 32 -54.18 -15.55 -1.77
C ALA A 32 -54.53 -14.02 -1.83
N SER A 33 -54.32 -13.27 -2.94
CA SER A 33 -54.81 -13.54 -4.30
C SER A 33 -54.20 -12.61 -5.37
N ASN A 34 -54.23 -13.12 -6.61
CA ASN A 34 -54.37 -12.47 -7.91
C ASN A 34 -53.14 -11.92 -8.68
N SER A 35 -53.00 -12.56 -9.83
CA SER A 35 -52.15 -12.33 -10.99
C SER A 35 -52.50 -11.05 -11.76
N THR A 36 -51.48 -10.29 -12.16
CA THR A 36 -51.39 -9.78 -13.53
C THR A 36 -49.92 -9.60 -13.89
N ASN A 37 -49.53 -10.26 -14.96
CA ASN A 37 -48.19 -10.29 -15.53
C ASN A 37 -48.17 -9.27 -16.67
N THR A 38 -47.15 -8.39 -16.75
CA THR A 38 -46.35 -8.15 -17.96
C THR A 38 -45.32 -7.02 -17.75
N ASN A 39 -44.05 -7.41 -17.89
CA ASN A 39 -42.94 -6.68 -18.51
C ASN A 39 -42.38 -5.44 -17.81
N ALA A 40 -41.57 -5.67 -16.78
CA ALA A 40 -40.40 -4.84 -16.53
C ALA A 40 -39.19 -5.54 -17.14
N ALA A 41 -38.63 -4.96 -18.21
CA ALA A 41 -37.35 -5.36 -18.76
C ALA A 41 -36.28 -5.09 -17.70
N THR A 42 -35.93 -6.12 -16.92
CA THR A 42 -34.77 -6.09 -16.04
C THR A 42 -33.54 -6.17 -16.93
N GLU A 43 -33.00 -5.01 -17.31
CA GLU A 43 -31.64 -4.90 -17.81
C GLU A 43 -30.69 -5.38 -16.70
N ASN A 44 -30.41 -6.68 -16.71
CA ASN A 44 -29.25 -7.23 -16.03
C ASN A 44 -28.00 -6.74 -16.76
N SER A 45 -27.64 -5.48 -16.53
CA SER A 45 -26.28 -5.00 -16.77
C SER A 45 -25.39 -5.60 -15.69
N SER A 46 -25.08 -6.88 -15.86
CA SER A 46 -23.97 -7.55 -15.21
C SER A 46 -22.70 -6.85 -15.68
N THR A 47 -22.29 -5.80 -14.97
CA THR A 47 -20.96 -5.22 -15.11
C THR A 47 -19.96 -6.33 -14.85
N LYS A 48 -19.42 -6.92 -15.92
CA LYS A 48 -18.27 -7.81 -15.86
C LYS A 48 -17.17 -7.03 -15.14
N GLN A 49 -16.88 -7.37 -13.89
CA GLN A 49 -15.75 -6.81 -13.18
C GLN A 49 -14.50 -7.21 -13.98
N GLN A 50 -13.94 -6.23 -14.68
CA GLN A 50 -12.73 -6.39 -15.46
C GLN A 50 -11.59 -6.65 -14.46
N TYR A 51 -11.22 -7.91 -14.32
CA TYR A 51 -10.18 -8.34 -13.39
C TYR A 51 -8.85 -7.71 -13.82
N SER A 52 -8.36 -6.77 -13.02
CA SER A 52 -7.05 -6.16 -13.25
C SER A 52 -5.97 -7.05 -12.64
N PRO A 53 -4.90 -7.39 -13.37
CA PRO A 53 -3.86 -8.31 -12.89
C PRO A 53 -3.21 -7.78 -11.60
N PRO A 54 -2.82 -8.63 -10.64
CA PRO A 54 -2.23 -8.19 -9.37
C PRO A 54 -1.03 -7.27 -9.57
N ILE A 55 -0.93 -6.24 -8.73
CA ILE A 55 0.21 -5.31 -8.76
C ILE A 55 1.47 -6.05 -8.28
N GLN A 56 2.52 -6.02 -9.09
CA GLN A 56 3.82 -6.65 -8.80
C GLN A 56 4.79 -5.63 -8.21
N PHE A 57 5.45 -5.99 -7.11
CA PHE A 57 6.42 -5.11 -6.46
C PHE A 57 7.66 -4.87 -7.34
N GLU A 58 8.01 -5.89 -8.13
CA GLU A 58 9.14 -5.92 -9.04
C GLU A 58 9.06 -4.79 -10.08
N THR A 59 7.87 -4.32 -10.42
CA THR A 59 7.69 -3.17 -11.32
C THR A 59 8.22 -1.88 -10.68
N LEU A 60 8.03 -1.68 -9.36
CA LEU A 60 8.60 -0.53 -8.65
C LEU A 60 10.12 -0.65 -8.56
N THR A 61 10.64 -1.81 -8.18
CA THR A 61 12.09 -1.98 -7.97
C THR A 61 12.88 -1.88 -9.27
N LYS A 62 12.31 -2.30 -10.41
CA LYS A 62 12.92 -2.10 -11.74
C LYS A 62 13.13 -0.63 -12.11
N LEU A 63 12.32 0.29 -11.58
CA LEU A 63 12.52 1.72 -11.80
C LEU A 63 13.75 2.26 -11.06
N HIS A 64 14.23 1.58 -10.01
CA HIS A 64 15.36 2.08 -9.23
C HIS A 64 16.67 2.15 -10.02
N SER A 65 16.85 1.33 -11.05
CA SER A 65 18.03 1.36 -11.90
C SER A 65 17.96 2.40 -13.02
N LYS A 66 16.82 3.06 -13.21
CA LYS A 66 16.58 4.01 -14.31
C LYS A 66 17.00 5.42 -13.92
N ASN A 67 17.26 6.24 -14.93
CA ASN A 67 17.51 7.66 -14.71
C ASN A 67 16.19 8.40 -14.35
N PRO A 68 16.27 9.57 -13.69
CA PRO A 68 15.07 10.29 -13.25
C PRO A 68 14.02 10.57 -14.34
N SER A 69 14.43 10.91 -15.57
CA SER A 69 13.51 11.17 -16.68
C SER A 69 12.77 9.92 -17.17
N GLU A 70 13.46 8.77 -17.25
CA GLU A 70 12.84 7.49 -17.60
C GLU A 70 11.83 7.05 -16.53
N ILE A 71 12.14 7.28 -15.25
CA ILE A 71 11.20 7.01 -14.15
C ILE A 71 9.93 7.85 -14.33
N LEU A 72 10.05 9.13 -14.68
CA LEU A 72 8.91 9.99 -14.99
C LEU A 72 8.10 9.49 -16.18
N ASP A 73 8.76 9.03 -17.25
CA ASP A 73 8.09 8.48 -18.44
C ASP A 73 7.26 7.26 -18.07
N GLU A 74 7.84 6.34 -17.31
CA GLU A 74 7.17 5.10 -16.95
C GLU A 74 6.06 5.28 -15.92
N MET A 75 6.27 6.11 -14.89
CA MET A 75 5.23 6.35 -13.89
C MET A 75 3.98 7.03 -14.48
N LEU A 76 4.14 7.79 -15.56
CA LEU A 76 3.03 8.43 -16.29
C LEU A 76 2.46 7.54 -17.40
N HIS A 77 3.14 6.46 -17.77
CA HIS A 77 2.65 5.52 -18.76
C HIS A 77 1.39 4.78 -18.24
N ALA A 78 0.40 4.59 -19.11
CA ALA A 78 -0.88 3.98 -18.75
C ALA A 78 -0.71 2.58 -18.14
N ASP A 79 0.26 1.81 -18.65
CA ASP A 79 0.52 0.44 -18.20
C ASP A 79 1.11 0.34 -16.79
N PHE A 80 1.76 1.40 -16.29
CA PHE A 80 2.32 1.40 -14.95
C PHE A 80 1.22 1.48 -13.87
N GLN A 81 0.09 2.13 -14.18
CA GLN A 81 -1.06 2.27 -13.27
C GLN A 81 -0.68 2.87 -11.89
N LEU A 82 0.04 4.00 -11.88
CA LEU A 82 0.56 4.65 -10.66
C LEU A 82 -0.50 4.80 -9.55
N GLN A 83 -1.68 5.32 -9.88
CA GLN A 83 -2.76 5.49 -8.91
C GLN A 83 -3.14 4.17 -8.21
N ARG A 84 -3.04 3.05 -8.93
CA ARG A 84 -3.32 1.73 -8.39
C ARG A 84 -2.23 1.29 -7.41
N PHE A 85 -0.96 1.55 -7.73
CA PHE A 85 0.18 1.32 -6.82
C PHE A 85 0.03 2.13 -5.52
N LEU A 86 -0.23 3.44 -5.65
CA LEU A 86 -0.37 4.36 -4.53
C LEU A 86 -1.54 4.00 -3.60
N ASN A 87 -2.56 3.31 -4.13
CA ASN A 87 -3.75 2.89 -3.39
C ASN A 87 -3.78 1.40 -3.02
N ASP A 88 -2.70 0.65 -3.29
CA ASP A 88 -2.59 -0.75 -2.87
C ASP A 88 -2.52 -0.86 -1.35
N ASN A 89 -3.20 -1.86 -0.76
CA ASN A 89 -3.16 -2.10 0.69
C ASN A 89 -1.74 -2.31 1.21
N ARG A 90 -0.86 -2.91 0.40
CA ARG A 90 0.55 -3.15 0.74
C ARG A 90 1.32 -1.85 0.85
N MET A 91 0.98 -0.83 0.04
CA MET A 91 1.61 0.49 0.11
C MET A 91 1.43 1.16 1.49
N ARG A 92 0.40 0.79 2.25
CA ARG A 92 0.24 1.26 3.64
C ARG A 92 1.01 0.43 4.66
N ARG A 93 1.08 -0.89 4.46
CA ARG A 93 1.47 -1.86 5.51
C ARG A 93 2.90 -2.38 5.37
N ARG A 94 3.59 -2.00 4.30
CA ARG A 94 4.89 -2.57 3.95
C ARG A 94 5.91 -1.48 3.73
N TYR A 95 6.85 -1.37 4.66
CA TYR A 95 7.96 -0.44 4.56
C TYR A 95 8.72 -0.52 3.24
N ASP A 96 8.97 -1.71 2.69
CA ASP A 96 9.70 -1.87 1.43
C ASP A 96 8.99 -1.20 0.24
N TRP A 97 7.66 -1.22 0.23
CA TRP A 97 6.86 -0.51 -0.77
C TRP A 97 6.93 1.00 -0.60
N ILE A 98 6.77 1.47 0.63
CA ILE A 98 6.79 2.90 0.97
C ILE A 98 8.15 3.49 0.70
N ASN A 99 9.22 2.82 1.14
CA ASN A 99 10.59 3.25 0.94
C ASN A 99 10.96 3.25 -0.54
N SER A 100 10.58 2.21 -1.29
CA SER A 100 10.79 2.15 -2.74
C SER A 100 10.11 3.32 -3.46
N MET A 101 8.83 3.57 -3.18
CA MET A 101 8.12 4.71 -3.75
C MET A 101 8.77 6.04 -3.37
N THR A 102 9.16 6.22 -2.10
CA THR A 102 9.80 7.46 -1.62
C THR A 102 11.13 7.73 -2.34
N ILE A 103 11.95 6.70 -2.55
CA ILE A 103 13.21 6.81 -3.31
C ILE A 103 12.93 7.23 -4.76
N LEU A 104 11.92 6.64 -5.40
CA LEU A 104 11.54 7.02 -6.78
C LEU A 104 11.05 8.47 -6.84
N LEU A 105 10.22 8.89 -5.89
CA LEU A 105 9.75 10.27 -5.78
C LEU A 105 10.91 11.25 -5.55
N GLU A 106 11.87 10.91 -4.69
CA GLU A 106 13.08 11.73 -4.48
C GLU A 106 13.89 11.85 -5.77
N LYS A 107 14.08 10.76 -6.51
CA LYS A 107 14.80 10.80 -7.79
C LYS A 107 14.15 11.72 -8.80
N ILE A 108 12.85 11.60 -9.02
CA ILE A 108 12.16 12.42 -10.03
C ILE A 108 12.15 13.91 -9.67
N THR A 109 12.33 14.28 -8.40
CA THR A 109 12.47 15.70 -8.01
C THR A 109 13.71 16.37 -8.60
N GLN A 110 14.67 15.59 -9.11
CA GLN A 110 15.87 16.08 -9.79
C GLN A 110 15.59 16.60 -11.22
N CYS A 111 14.47 16.21 -11.83
CA CYS A 111 14.04 16.65 -13.17
C CYS A 111 13.23 17.95 -13.13
N ILE A 112 13.78 19.02 -12.56
CA ILE A 112 13.01 20.25 -12.31
C ILE A 112 12.49 20.91 -13.59
N GLU A 113 13.18 20.70 -14.71
CA GLU A 113 12.78 21.10 -16.07
C GLU A 113 11.50 20.41 -16.55
N LEU A 114 11.14 19.26 -15.96
CA LEU A 114 9.92 18.50 -16.23
C LEU A 114 8.85 18.73 -15.16
N ARG A 115 8.77 19.95 -14.62
CA ARG A 115 7.89 20.33 -13.50
C ARG A 115 6.44 19.88 -13.67
N GLU A 116 5.84 20.10 -14.84
CA GLU A 116 4.44 19.75 -15.09
C GLU A 116 4.18 18.24 -14.91
N ARG A 117 5.13 17.42 -15.34
CA ARG A 117 5.06 15.97 -15.23
C ARG A 117 5.23 15.50 -13.80
N ILE A 118 6.13 16.12 -13.04
CA ILE A 118 6.27 15.88 -11.60
C ILE A 118 4.97 16.23 -10.87
N VAL A 119 4.36 17.37 -11.21
CA VAL A 119 3.07 17.81 -10.65
C VAL A 119 1.96 16.78 -10.93
N MET A 120 1.92 16.17 -12.12
CA MET A 120 0.96 15.11 -12.43
C MET A 120 1.11 13.87 -11.55
N ILE A 121 2.35 13.47 -11.24
CA ILE A 121 2.63 12.35 -10.32
C ILE A 121 2.23 12.74 -8.89
N PHE A 122 2.70 13.90 -8.42
CA PHE A 122 2.44 14.38 -7.07
C PHE A 122 0.95 14.66 -6.81
N GLY A 123 0.20 15.09 -7.81
CA GLY A 123 -1.25 15.25 -7.73
C GLY A 123 -1.98 13.97 -7.33
N GLN A 124 -1.42 12.79 -7.62
CA GLN A 124 -2.00 11.49 -7.25
C GLN A 124 -1.66 11.06 -5.81
N ILE A 125 -0.71 11.72 -5.14
CA ILE A 125 -0.20 11.32 -3.82
C ILE A 125 -1.16 11.76 -2.68
N SER A 126 -1.72 12.96 -2.78
CA SER A 126 -2.39 13.68 -1.69
C SER A 126 -3.54 12.92 -0.99
N LYS A 127 -4.13 11.93 -1.66
CA LYS A 127 -5.25 11.10 -1.14
C LYS A 127 -4.96 9.61 -1.23
N SER A 128 -3.68 9.25 -1.30
CA SER A 128 -3.26 7.87 -1.48
C SER A 128 -2.92 7.18 -0.17
N ARG A 129 -2.97 5.84 -0.19
CA ARG A 129 -2.51 5.01 0.94
C ARG A 129 -1.02 5.13 1.21
N TYR A 130 -0.24 5.64 0.26
CA TYR A 130 1.17 5.94 0.47
C TYR A 130 1.40 6.92 1.62
N LEU A 131 0.65 8.02 1.71
CA LEU A 131 0.82 8.98 2.82
C LEU A 131 0.40 8.39 4.17
N GLU A 132 -0.63 7.52 4.19
CA GLU A 132 -0.98 6.75 5.39
C GLU A 132 0.18 5.84 5.81
N GLY A 133 0.80 5.14 4.85
CA GLY A 133 1.96 4.30 5.10
C GLY A 133 3.15 5.09 5.62
N VAL A 134 3.46 6.24 5.01
CA VAL A 134 4.53 7.13 5.50
C VAL A 134 4.27 7.55 6.95
N TYR A 135 3.04 7.97 7.27
CA TYR A 135 2.66 8.34 8.63
C TYR A 135 2.91 7.20 9.62
N ASP A 136 2.53 5.97 9.27
CA ASP A 136 2.72 4.79 10.11
C ASP A 136 4.23 4.49 10.29
N GLU A 137 5.00 4.41 9.20
CA GLU A 137 6.42 4.01 9.22
C GLU A 137 7.36 5.03 9.86
N ILE A 138 7.02 6.32 9.88
CA ILE A 138 7.81 7.36 10.55
C ILE A 138 7.94 7.07 12.05
N GLY A 139 6.90 6.51 12.67
CA GLY A 139 6.93 6.19 14.10
C GLY A 139 7.60 4.87 14.45
N GLU A 140 7.94 4.05 13.45
CA GLU A 140 8.47 2.71 13.68
C GLU A 140 10.01 2.70 13.58
N PRO A 141 10.70 1.98 14.48
CA PRO A 141 12.13 1.80 14.36
C PRO A 141 12.48 0.95 13.13
N ASP A 142 13.70 1.11 12.63
CA ASP A 142 14.30 0.20 11.67
C ASP A 142 14.41 -1.20 12.29
N LEU A 143 13.89 -2.23 11.60
CA LEU A 143 13.87 -3.59 12.14
C LEU A 143 15.27 -4.20 12.34
N ARG A 144 16.27 -3.72 11.61
CA ARG A 144 17.64 -4.25 11.67
C ARG A 144 18.47 -3.55 12.73
N THR A 145 18.36 -2.24 12.85
CA THR A 145 19.19 -1.44 13.78
C THR A 145 18.47 -1.08 15.07
N ASN A 146 17.14 -1.23 15.11
CA ASN A 146 16.27 -0.72 16.18
C ASN A 146 16.43 0.79 16.42
N GLN A 147 16.87 1.53 15.41
CA GLN A 147 17.05 2.98 15.44
C GLN A 147 15.97 3.68 14.61
N LEU A 148 15.86 5.00 14.78
CA LEU A 148 15.01 5.81 13.92
C LEU A 148 15.46 5.67 12.44
N ARG A 149 14.50 5.61 11.52
CA ARG A 149 14.75 5.51 10.08
C ARG A 149 15.12 6.87 9.48
N PHE A 150 16.21 7.46 9.95
CA PHE A 150 16.68 8.79 9.57
C PHE A 150 16.74 9.01 8.05
N THR A 151 17.34 8.07 7.32
CA THR A 151 17.48 8.17 5.86
C THR A 151 16.12 8.26 5.15
N PHE A 152 15.16 7.45 5.58
CA PHE A 152 13.80 7.46 5.05
C PHE A 152 13.10 8.79 5.37
N ILE A 153 13.15 9.23 6.62
CA ILE A 153 12.55 10.51 7.06
C ILE A 153 13.14 11.68 6.27
N GLN A 154 14.46 11.72 6.12
CA GLN A 154 15.14 12.78 5.37
C GLN A 154 14.75 12.78 3.89
N SER A 155 14.71 11.60 3.25
CA SER A 155 14.25 11.45 1.86
C SER A 155 12.82 11.97 1.70
N PHE A 156 11.91 11.55 2.58
CA PHE A 156 10.53 12.01 2.58
C PHE A 156 10.40 13.53 2.78
N LEU A 157 11.18 14.13 3.69
CA LEU A 157 11.16 15.58 3.91
C LEU A 157 11.63 16.35 2.67
N LYS A 158 12.65 15.87 1.95
CA LYS A 158 13.07 16.48 0.66
C LYS A 158 11.96 16.42 -0.37
N VAL A 159 11.34 15.24 -0.55
CA VAL A 159 10.21 15.07 -1.46
C VAL A 159 9.08 16.02 -1.08
N SER A 160 8.75 16.10 0.21
CA SER A 160 7.68 16.93 0.73
C SER A 160 7.93 18.42 0.51
N ASN A 161 9.17 18.89 0.67
CA ASN A 161 9.54 20.27 0.41
C ASN A 161 9.30 20.65 -1.06
N ILE A 162 9.70 19.79 -1.99
CA ILE A 162 9.45 19.99 -3.43
C ILE A 162 7.96 19.86 -3.75
N PHE A 163 7.28 18.88 -3.16
CA PHE A 163 5.86 18.68 -3.35
C PHE A 163 5.05 19.91 -2.92
N LEU A 164 5.38 20.53 -1.79
CA LEU A 164 4.71 21.75 -1.30
C LEU A 164 5.07 22.99 -2.09
N SER A 165 6.29 23.09 -2.62
CA SER A 165 6.64 24.22 -3.51
C SER A 165 5.90 24.14 -4.85
N MET A 166 5.60 22.92 -5.32
CA MET A 166 4.87 22.70 -6.56
C MET A 166 3.35 22.70 -6.39
N ILE A 167 2.84 22.19 -5.27
CA ILE A 167 1.40 22.01 -4.99
C ILE A 167 1.09 22.49 -3.56
N PRO A 168 1.08 23.81 -3.31
CA PRO A 168 1.00 24.35 -1.93
C PRO A 168 -0.29 23.98 -1.19
N HIS A 169 -1.41 23.86 -1.92
CA HIS A 169 -2.70 23.51 -1.34
C HIS A 169 -2.77 22.07 -0.79
N SER A 170 -1.77 21.23 -1.07
CA SER A 170 -1.64 19.89 -0.49
C SER A 170 -1.07 19.86 0.92
N ALA A 171 -0.68 21.02 1.50
CA ALA A 171 -0.12 21.12 2.85
C ALA A 171 -0.94 20.39 3.92
N GLY A 172 -2.27 20.51 3.87
CA GLY A 172 -3.16 19.86 4.84
C GLY A 172 -3.05 18.33 4.85
N GLY A 173 -2.64 17.71 3.73
CA GLY A 173 -2.41 16.27 3.65
C GLY A 173 -1.11 15.81 4.30
N LEU A 174 -0.15 16.72 4.52
CA LEU A 174 1.17 16.43 5.10
C LEU A 174 1.31 16.89 6.56
N THR A 175 0.45 17.80 7.03
CA THR A 175 0.53 18.40 8.38
C THR A 175 0.71 17.35 9.47
N LYS A 176 -0.14 16.32 9.50
CA LYS A 176 -0.07 15.25 10.53
C LYS A 176 1.24 14.47 10.48
N ILE A 177 1.84 14.34 9.30
CA ILE A 177 3.11 13.65 9.13
C ILE A 177 4.24 14.50 9.72
N PHE A 178 4.26 15.80 9.43
CA PHE A 178 5.28 16.71 9.98
C PHE A 178 5.17 16.83 11.49
N GLU A 179 3.97 16.98 12.05
CA GLU A 179 3.75 16.97 13.50
C GLU A 179 4.30 15.68 14.14
N ARG A 180 4.10 14.53 13.50
CA ARG A 180 4.64 13.25 13.99
C ARG A 180 6.17 13.22 13.96
N ILE A 181 6.79 13.74 12.90
CA ILE A 181 8.25 13.85 12.78
C ILE A 181 8.80 14.74 13.90
N GLU A 182 8.20 15.92 14.10
CA GLU A 182 8.60 16.86 15.15
C GLU A 182 8.54 16.20 16.54
N LEU A 183 7.42 15.56 16.88
CA LEU A 183 7.24 14.85 18.15
C LEU A 183 8.28 13.74 18.37
N LEU A 184 8.71 13.06 17.32
CA LEU A 184 9.77 12.05 17.41
C LEU A 184 11.11 12.67 17.77
N PHE A 185 11.47 13.78 17.12
CA PHE A 185 12.73 14.46 17.39
C PHE A 185 12.77 15.13 18.76
N THR A 186 11.69 15.77 19.21
CA THR A 186 11.60 16.34 20.56
C THR A 186 11.76 15.26 21.64
N LYS A 187 11.14 14.09 21.45
CA LYS A 187 11.29 12.96 22.40
C LYS A 187 12.73 12.45 22.48
N ILE A 188 13.48 12.47 21.38
CA ILE A 188 14.88 12.06 21.35
C ILE A 188 15.75 13.08 22.10
N GLU A 189 15.52 14.37 21.85
CA GLU A 189 16.24 15.46 22.52
C GLU A 189 16.08 15.37 24.04
N ILE A 190 14.85 15.26 24.54
CA ILE A 190 14.57 15.13 25.99
C ILE A 190 15.30 13.91 26.58
N LYS A 191 15.27 12.75 25.92
CA LYS A 191 15.98 11.55 26.40
C LYS A 191 17.49 11.72 26.42
N SER A 192 18.05 12.51 25.50
CA SER A 192 19.49 12.78 25.45
C SER A 192 19.92 13.72 26.57
N SER A 193 19.15 14.77 26.86
CA SER A 193 19.42 15.71 27.95
C SER A 193 19.34 15.05 29.33
N VAL A 194 18.37 14.15 29.55
CA VAL A 194 18.24 13.42 30.82
C VAL A 194 19.40 12.44 31.06
N ARG A 195 20.07 11.95 30.02
CA ARG A 195 21.24 11.06 30.16
C ARG A 195 22.55 11.80 30.43
N GLN A 196 22.56 13.12 30.27
CA GLN A 196 23.74 13.97 30.45
C GLN A 196 23.72 14.79 31.76
N ALA A 197 22.60 14.74 32.49
CA ALA A 197 22.42 15.36 33.81
C ALA A 197 22.64 14.35 34.93
#